data_AF-A0A6N1C8E0-F1
#
_entry.id   AF-A0A6N1C8E0-F1
#
_cell.length_a   1.000
_cell.length_b   1.000
_cell.length_c   1.000
_cell.angle_alpha   90.00
_cell.angle_beta   90.00
_cell.angle_gamma   90.00
#
_symmetry.space_group_name_H-M   'P 1'
#
loop_
_entity.id
_entity.type
_entity.pdbx_description
1 polymer ?
#
loop_
_entity_poly.entity_id
_entity_poly.type
_entity_poly.pdbx_seq_one_letter_code
_entity_poly.pdbx_strand_id
1 'polypeptide(L)'
;MSDDTYTLYMRFQTPDPGIGPREQAPMLAQEQAWARERATMHRFSWIEVLVPPLCLGPVLPGIVFLLGLLVYQGLSASGVDLDRIAGASLGWLVLATLLFMAAWILHNFLRDKRDPTKRYWQSMPDQGVVELEHHTLVSGISLWSNDYDPDCNTLMQWSNDKLKCVQDSGVSQWILAKTAAGHWLVLKEQYPGDFSYGRVGQMPAPDKLLQPQQQLAIAFAPGTNLQLGRRFDGAPMPLVDTPYWMSADELKRLEEAAHHWNFLPPNRYGVVNDQDAAWVQRLVSRAHPAGR
;
A
#
# COMPACT_ATOMS: atom_id res chain seq x y z
N MET A 1 -13.03 -9.81 -15.92
CA MET A 1 -11.97 -10.45 -15.11
C MET A 1 -11.54 -9.41 -14.09
N SER A 2 -11.61 -9.70 -12.80
CA SER A 2 -11.01 -8.82 -11.78
C SER A 2 -9.50 -8.87 -11.98
N ASP A 3 -8.85 -7.72 -12.13
CA ASP A 3 -7.39 -7.65 -12.12
C ASP A 3 -6.85 -8.29 -10.83
N ASP A 4 -5.74 -9.02 -10.92
CA ASP A 4 -5.07 -9.60 -9.76
C ASP A 4 -4.63 -8.49 -8.79
N THR A 5 -4.63 -8.77 -7.48
CA THR A 5 -4.34 -7.80 -6.41
C THR A 5 -2.99 -7.11 -6.61
N TYR A 6 -1.97 -7.85 -7.07
CA TYR A 6 -0.67 -7.28 -7.39
C TYR A 6 -0.73 -6.27 -8.54
N THR A 7 -1.51 -6.56 -9.57
CA THR A 7 -1.68 -5.67 -10.72
C THR A 7 -2.38 -4.37 -10.33
N LEU A 8 -3.41 -4.47 -9.48
CA LEU A 8 -4.11 -3.31 -8.92
C LEU A 8 -3.18 -2.44 -8.06
N TYR A 9 -2.43 -3.08 -7.17
CA TYR A 9 -1.43 -2.42 -6.32
C TYR A 9 -0.37 -1.67 -7.15
N MET A 10 0.18 -2.32 -8.19
CA MET A 10 1.16 -1.69 -9.07
C MET A 10 0.55 -0.52 -9.86
N ARG A 11 -0.68 -0.66 -10.36
CA ARG A 11 -1.37 0.42 -11.07
C ARG A 11 -1.60 1.64 -10.16
N PHE A 12 -2.02 1.43 -8.92
CA PHE A 12 -2.25 2.52 -7.96
C PHE A 12 -0.98 3.30 -7.59
N GLN A 13 0.17 2.63 -7.56
CA GLN A 13 1.46 3.27 -7.28
C GLN A 13 2.14 3.88 -8.51
N THR A 14 1.61 3.63 -9.70
CA THR A 14 2.17 4.14 -10.95
C THR A 14 1.41 5.39 -11.38
N PRO A 15 2.10 6.42 -11.90
CA PRO A 15 1.41 7.56 -12.50
C PRO A 15 0.47 7.14 -13.61
N ASP A 16 -0.77 7.61 -13.55
CA ASP A 16 -1.83 7.31 -14.51
C ASP A 16 -2.12 8.57 -15.35
N PRO A 17 -1.88 8.55 -16.68
CA PRO A 17 -2.18 9.69 -17.54
C PRO A 17 -3.68 9.99 -17.65
N GLY A 18 -4.55 9.08 -17.22
CA GLY A 18 -5.99 9.31 -17.11
C GLY A 18 -6.41 10.19 -15.93
N ILE A 19 -5.51 10.43 -14.96
CA ILE A 19 -5.79 11.35 -13.86
C ILE A 19 -5.69 12.78 -14.38
N GLY A 20 -6.81 13.50 -14.28
CA GLY A 20 -6.88 14.91 -14.67
C GLY A 20 -5.97 15.79 -13.82
N PRO A 21 -5.54 16.96 -14.33
CA PRO A 21 -4.64 17.86 -13.61
C PRO A 21 -5.30 18.37 -12.33
N ARG A 22 -4.57 18.26 -11.21
CA ARG A 22 -4.90 18.88 -9.93
C ARG A 22 -4.01 20.10 -9.68
N GLU A 23 -4.38 20.92 -8.71
CA GLU A 23 -3.54 22.04 -8.27
C GLU A 23 -2.19 21.51 -7.75
N GLN A 24 -1.08 22.12 -8.17
CA GLN A 24 0.23 21.77 -7.67
C GLN A 24 0.67 22.71 -6.55
N ALA A 25 1.22 22.16 -5.48
CA ALA A 25 1.75 22.91 -4.36
C ALA A 25 3.10 22.33 -3.89
N PRO A 26 3.96 23.13 -3.24
CA PRO A 26 5.17 22.61 -2.64
C PRO A 26 4.86 21.61 -1.52
N MET A 27 5.68 20.59 -1.39
CA MET A 27 5.60 19.59 -0.32
C MET A 27 5.84 20.22 1.06
N LEU A 28 5.04 19.82 2.03
CA LEU A 28 5.35 20.00 3.45
C LEU A 28 6.39 18.97 3.91
N ALA A 29 7.05 19.22 5.04
CA ALA A 29 8.07 18.32 5.58
C ALA A 29 7.56 16.88 5.79
N GLN A 30 6.34 16.73 6.29
CA GLN A 30 5.69 15.42 6.48
C GLN A 30 5.44 14.71 5.14
N GLU A 31 4.95 15.44 4.13
CA GLU A 31 4.68 14.90 2.80
C GLU A 31 5.98 14.47 2.10
N GLN A 32 7.05 15.26 2.25
CA GLN A 32 8.37 14.89 1.75
C GLN A 32 8.93 13.65 2.45
N ALA A 33 8.71 13.52 3.75
CA ALA A 33 9.13 12.31 4.48
C ALA A 33 8.37 11.07 4.00
N TRP A 34 7.05 11.19 3.79
CA TRP A 34 6.25 10.11 3.20
C TRP A 34 6.65 9.77 1.77
N ALA A 35 6.93 10.78 0.95
CA ALA A 35 7.44 10.57 -0.41
C ALA A 35 8.77 9.79 -0.39
N ARG A 36 9.69 10.13 0.51
CA ARG A 36 10.96 9.40 0.68
C ARG A 36 10.75 7.97 1.17
N GLU A 37 9.80 7.74 2.07
CA GLU A 37 9.45 6.41 2.57
C GLU A 37 8.83 5.53 1.46
N ARG A 38 7.99 6.10 0.60
CA ARG A 38 7.51 5.39 -0.59
C ARG A 38 8.66 5.11 -1.57
N ALA A 39 9.56 6.07 -1.75
CA ALA A 39 10.73 5.91 -2.59
C ALA A 39 11.68 4.80 -2.10
N THR A 40 11.84 4.61 -0.78
CA THR A 40 12.66 3.52 -0.22
C THR A 40 12.06 2.16 -0.52
N MET A 41 10.73 2.01 -0.45
CA MET A 41 10.02 0.77 -0.80
C MET A 41 10.20 0.37 -2.29
N HIS A 42 10.46 1.33 -3.16
CA HIS A 42 10.67 1.10 -4.59
C HIS A 42 12.15 1.11 -5.03
N ARG A 43 13.08 1.02 -4.07
CA ARG A 43 14.51 0.96 -4.40
C ARG A 43 14.88 -0.37 -5.05
N PHE A 44 15.89 -0.29 -5.92
CA PHE A 44 16.56 -1.47 -6.43
C PHE A 44 17.26 -2.21 -5.28
N SER A 45 17.04 -3.52 -5.18
CA SER A 45 17.67 -4.37 -4.17
C SER A 45 18.58 -5.40 -4.82
N TRP A 46 19.90 -5.27 -4.60
CA TRP A 46 20.86 -6.30 -5.03
C TRP A 46 20.59 -7.64 -4.35
N ILE A 47 20.03 -7.64 -3.14
CA ILE A 47 19.66 -8.86 -2.43
C ILE A 47 18.58 -9.61 -3.21
N GLU A 48 17.52 -8.91 -3.65
CA GLU A 48 16.45 -9.53 -4.46
C GLU A 48 16.97 -10.07 -5.80
N VAL A 49 17.95 -9.39 -6.41
CA VAL A 49 18.52 -9.82 -7.69
C VAL A 49 19.49 -11.00 -7.54
N LEU A 50 20.31 -11.02 -6.48
CA LEU A 50 21.41 -11.98 -6.33
C LEU A 50 21.02 -13.24 -5.54
N VAL A 51 20.10 -13.17 -4.59
CA VAL A 51 19.74 -14.33 -3.76
C VAL A 51 19.09 -15.47 -4.58
N PRO A 52 18.07 -15.23 -5.42
CA PRO A 52 17.46 -16.31 -6.21
C PRO A 52 18.45 -17.10 -7.09
N PRO A 53 19.34 -16.46 -7.88
CA PRO A 53 20.28 -17.19 -8.72
C PRO A 53 21.39 -17.86 -7.89
N LEU A 54 21.73 -17.36 -6.69
CA LEU A 54 22.67 -18.07 -5.81
C LEU A 54 22.05 -19.35 -5.20
N CYS A 55 20.77 -19.31 -4.83
CA CYS A 55 20.07 -20.45 -4.25
C CYS A 55 19.70 -21.50 -5.31
N LEU A 56 19.23 -21.07 -6.48
CA LEU A 56 18.66 -21.96 -7.50
C LEU A 56 19.57 -22.15 -8.71
N GLY A 57 20.42 -21.19 -9.03
CA GLY A 57 21.29 -21.20 -10.20
C GLY A 57 22.26 -22.38 -10.26
N PRO A 58 22.88 -22.83 -9.15
CA PRO A 58 23.74 -24.03 -9.18
C PRO A 58 22.99 -25.34 -9.46
N VAL A 59 21.68 -25.38 -9.18
CA VAL A 59 20.89 -26.63 -9.20
C VAL A 59 20.04 -26.71 -10.47
N LEU A 60 19.46 -25.59 -10.91
CA LEU A 60 18.52 -25.52 -12.04
C LEU A 60 19.09 -26.08 -13.35
N PRO A 61 20.28 -25.68 -13.84
CA PRO A 61 20.86 -26.21 -15.07
C PRO A 61 21.10 -27.72 -15.00
N GLY A 62 21.52 -28.22 -13.84
CA GLY A 62 21.69 -29.67 -13.60
C GLY A 62 20.36 -30.43 -13.66
N ILE A 63 19.32 -29.92 -13.00
CA ILE A 63 17.96 -30.51 -13.06
C ILE A 63 17.43 -30.51 -14.49
N VAL A 64 17.50 -29.38 -15.20
CA VAL A 64 17.02 -29.26 -16.59
C VAL A 64 17.78 -30.22 -17.51
N PHE A 65 19.10 -30.33 -17.33
CA PHE A 65 19.92 -31.26 -18.10
C PHE A 65 19.52 -32.72 -17.85
N LEU A 66 19.37 -33.12 -16.59
CA LEU A 66 18.94 -34.49 -16.24
C LEU A 66 17.53 -34.80 -16.75
N LEU A 67 16.58 -33.88 -16.60
CA LEU A 67 15.22 -34.04 -17.14
C LEU A 67 15.24 -34.18 -18.67
N GLY A 68 16.05 -33.37 -19.35
CA GLY A 68 16.23 -33.47 -20.80
C GLY A 68 16.79 -34.82 -21.24
N LEU A 69 17.77 -35.35 -20.50
CA LEU A 69 18.33 -36.69 -20.76
C LEU A 69 17.31 -37.80 -20.50
N LEU A 70 16.50 -37.72 -19.44
CA LEU A 70 15.44 -38.69 -19.14
C LEU A 70 14.36 -38.71 -20.24
N VAL A 71 13.95 -37.53 -20.73
CA VAL A 71 13.02 -37.41 -21.85
C VAL A 71 13.62 -38.00 -23.13
N TYR A 72 14.89 -37.71 -23.42
CA TYR A 72 15.59 -38.26 -24.58
C TYR A 72 15.71 -39.79 -24.51
N GLN A 73 16.06 -40.33 -23.34
CA GLN A 73 16.15 -41.77 -23.13
C GLN A 73 14.79 -42.46 -23.34
N GLY A 74 13.72 -41.88 -22.78
CA GLY A 74 12.37 -42.43 -22.89
C GLY A 74 11.77 -42.38 -24.29
N LEU A 75 12.12 -41.38 -25.10
CA LEU A 75 11.53 -41.17 -26.43
C LEU A 75 12.39 -41.69 -27.59
N SER A 76 13.72 -41.75 -27.43
CA SER A 76 14.61 -41.92 -28.58
C SER A 76 15.66 -43.01 -28.41
N ALA A 77 16.16 -43.26 -27.19
CA ALA A 77 17.22 -44.25 -26.98
C ALA A 77 17.26 -44.78 -25.54
N SER A 78 16.61 -45.92 -25.28
CA SER A 78 16.50 -46.51 -23.93
C SER A 78 17.82 -47.00 -23.33
N GLY A 79 18.83 -47.28 -24.16
CA GLY A 79 20.16 -47.79 -23.74
C GLY A 79 21.21 -46.73 -23.44
N VAL A 80 20.83 -45.45 -23.32
CA VAL A 80 21.76 -44.35 -23.02
C VAL A 80 22.30 -44.45 -21.60
N ASP A 81 23.63 -44.47 -21.47
CA ASP A 81 24.33 -44.41 -20.18
C ASP A 81 24.36 -42.96 -19.67
N LEU A 82 23.41 -42.66 -18.78
CA LEU A 82 23.22 -41.34 -18.20
C LEU A 82 24.41 -40.89 -17.34
N ASP A 83 25.01 -41.82 -16.58
CA ASP A 83 26.08 -41.51 -15.63
C ASP A 83 27.35 -41.08 -16.36
N ARG A 84 27.68 -41.75 -17.47
CA ARG A 84 28.81 -41.38 -18.31
C ARG A 84 28.65 -40.02 -18.97
N ILE A 85 27.44 -39.70 -19.45
CA ILE A 85 27.14 -38.40 -20.09
C ILE A 85 27.15 -37.28 -19.05
N ALA A 86 26.58 -37.51 -17.87
CA ALA A 86 26.60 -36.55 -16.77
C ALA A 86 28.04 -36.25 -16.32
N GLY A 87 28.88 -37.27 -16.14
CA GLY A 87 30.29 -37.11 -15.78
C GLY A 87 31.11 -36.33 -16.81
N ALA A 88 30.84 -36.52 -18.10
CA ALA A 88 31.52 -35.80 -19.18
C ALA A 88 31.04 -34.34 -19.35
N SER A 89 29.89 -33.99 -18.78
CA SER A 89 29.23 -32.68 -19.01
C SER A 89 29.49 -31.65 -17.92
N LEU A 90 30.29 -31.97 -16.90
CA LEU A 90 30.50 -31.11 -15.72
C LEU A 90 31.00 -29.69 -16.08
N GLY A 91 31.96 -29.57 -17.00
CA GLY A 91 32.46 -28.26 -17.44
C GLY A 91 31.40 -27.42 -18.17
N TRP A 92 30.55 -28.07 -18.97
CA TRP A 92 29.43 -27.41 -19.66
C TRP A 92 28.33 -26.98 -18.69
N LEU A 93 28.06 -27.78 -17.65
CA LEU A 93 27.13 -27.42 -16.60
C LEU A 93 27.60 -26.18 -15.82
N VAL A 94 28.89 -26.10 -15.48
CA VAL A 94 29.46 -24.91 -14.83
C VAL A 94 29.28 -23.67 -15.71
N LEU A 95 29.60 -23.77 -17.01
CA LEU A 95 29.41 -22.65 -17.93
C LEU A 95 27.94 -22.24 -18.07
N ALA A 96 27.03 -23.22 -18.21
CA ALA A 96 25.59 -22.97 -18.29
C ALA A 96 25.06 -22.27 -17.04
N THR A 97 25.52 -22.67 -15.86
CA THR A 97 25.22 -22.01 -14.57
C THR A 97 25.68 -20.56 -14.56
N LEU A 98 26.92 -20.28 -14.95
CA LEU A 98 27.45 -18.92 -15.01
C LEU A 98 26.66 -18.03 -15.99
N LEU A 99 26.34 -18.55 -17.18
CA LEU A 99 25.54 -17.84 -18.17
C LEU A 99 24.12 -17.56 -17.67
N PHE A 100 23.48 -18.53 -17.02
CA PHE A 100 22.17 -18.36 -16.41
C PHE A 100 22.18 -17.26 -15.36
N MET A 101 23.16 -17.27 -14.44
CA MET A 101 23.29 -16.24 -13.41
C MET A 101 23.54 -14.85 -14.03
N ALA A 102 24.42 -14.75 -15.03
CA ALA A 102 24.69 -13.49 -15.72
C ALA A 102 23.43 -12.94 -16.44
N ALA A 103 22.71 -13.82 -17.15
CA ALA A 103 21.47 -13.46 -17.83
C ALA A 103 20.38 -13.02 -16.83
N TRP A 104 20.25 -13.73 -15.71
CA TRP A 104 19.32 -13.39 -14.63
C TRP A 104 19.60 -11.99 -14.06
N ILE A 105 20.86 -11.72 -13.70
CA ILE A 105 21.27 -10.43 -13.14
C ILE A 105 21.00 -9.31 -14.14
N LEU A 106 21.42 -9.49 -15.40
CA LEU A 106 21.22 -8.48 -16.43
C LEU A 106 19.74 -8.22 -16.71
N HIS A 107 18.92 -9.28 -16.80
CA HIS A 107 17.48 -9.16 -17.01
C HIS A 107 16.81 -8.36 -15.89
N ASN A 108 17.07 -8.71 -14.63
CA ASN A 108 16.45 -8.04 -13.49
C ASN A 108 16.94 -6.60 -13.33
N PHE A 109 18.23 -6.34 -13.55
CA PHE A 109 18.76 -4.98 -13.56
C PHE A 109 18.10 -4.10 -14.64
N LEU A 110 17.96 -4.63 -15.87
CA LEU A 110 17.31 -3.90 -16.96
C LEU A 110 15.81 -3.71 -16.72
N ARG A 111 15.13 -4.71 -16.16
CA ARG A 111 13.71 -4.65 -15.79
C ARG A 111 13.49 -3.52 -14.78
N ASP A 112 14.26 -3.52 -13.69
CA ASP A 112 14.12 -2.51 -12.63
C ASP A 112 14.46 -1.10 -13.10
N LYS A 113 15.50 -0.95 -13.94
CA LYS A 113 15.86 0.35 -14.51
C LYS A 113 14.77 0.90 -15.44
N ARG A 114 13.96 0.03 -16.05
CA ARG A 114 12.87 0.41 -16.96
C ARG A 114 11.50 0.46 -16.28
N ASP A 115 11.41 0.04 -15.02
CA ASP A 115 10.16 0.04 -14.27
C ASP A 115 9.67 1.48 -14.06
N PRO A 116 8.50 1.85 -14.61
CA PRO A 116 8.00 3.23 -14.55
C PRO A 116 7.67 3.65 -13.11
N THR A 117 7.18 2.73 -12.28
CA THR A 117 6.86 2.95 -10.86
C THR A 117 8.12 3.26 -10.09
N LYS A 118 9.17 2.42 -10.23
CA LYS A 118 10.46 2.65 -9.56
C LYS A 118 11.09 3.97 -9.97
N ARG A 119 11.13 4.28 -11.27
CA ARG A 119 11.69 5.54 -11.77
C ARG A 119 10.93 6.77 -11.27
N TYR A 120 9.61 6.69 -11.24
CA TYR A 120 8.77 7.76 -10.70
C TYR A 120 9.13 8.04 -9.24
N TRP A 121 9.02 7.02 -8.39
CA TRP A 121 9.26 7.16 -6.94
C TRP A 121 10.71 7.51 -6.60
N GLN A 122 11.68 7.14 -7.44
CA GLN A 122 13.07 7.57 -7.27
C GLN A 122 13.27 9.08 -7.46
N SER A 123 12.53 9.70 -8.38
CA SER A 123 12.69 11.12 -8.70
C SER A 123 11.72 12.04 -7.95
N MET A 124 10.53 11.53 -7.62
CA MET A 124 9.42 12.32 -7.11
C MET A 124 9.74 13.08 -5.80
N PRO A 125 10.42 12.51 -4.79
CA PRO A 125 10.72 13.24 -3.55
C PRO A 125 11.59 14.50 -3.75
N ASP A 126 12.43 14.50 -4.79
CA ASP A 126 13.33 15.61 -5.11
C ASP A 126 12.62 16.68 -5.97
N GLN A 127 11.50 16.34 -6.61
CA GLN A 127 10.66 17.33 -7.30
C GLN A 127 9.98 18.27 -6.31
N GLY A 128 9.71 17.80 -5.09
CA GLY A 128 9.21 18.64 -4.00
C GLY A 128 7.79 19.18 -4.20
N VAL A 129 6.99 18.55 -5.05
CA VAL A 129 5.63 18.97 -5.39
C VAL A 129 4.59 17.89 -5.09
N VAL A 130 3.41 18.32 -4.67
CA VAL A 130 2.22 17.48 -4.50
C VAL A 130 1.07 18.05 -5.31
N GLU A 131 0.10 17.19 -5.60
CA GLU A 131 -1.19 17.57 -6.14
C GLU A 131 -2.21 17.70 -5.02
N LEU A 132 -2.93 18.82 -4.95
CA LEU A 132 -3.93 19.08 -3.93
C LEU A 132 -5.34 18.86 -4.47
N GLU A 133 -6.15 18.17 -3.67
CA GLU A 133 -7.59 18.09 -3.85
C GLU A 133 -8.30 18.73 -2.65
N HIS A 134 -9.09 19.75 -2.92
CA HIS A 134 -9.75 20.56 -1.90
C HIS A 134 -11.15 20.06 -1.61
N HIS A 135 -11.47 19.95 -0.33
CA HIS A 135 -12.78 19.62 0.19
C HIS A 135 -13.17 20.61 1.29
N THR A 136 -14.41 21.09 1.24
CA THR A 136 -15.02 21.80 2.36
C THR A 136 -15.89 20.83 3.14
N LEU A 137 -15.50 20.53 4.37
CA LEU A 137 -16.19 19.66 5.30
C LEU A 137 -17.25 20.45 6.07
N VAL A 138 -18.49 19.97 6.06
CA VAL A 138 -19.66 20.66 6.66
C VAL A 138 -20.00 20.08 8.02
N SER A 139 -19.94 18.76 8.16
CA SER A 139 -20.24 18.05 9.39
C SER A 139 -19.62 16.67 9.35
N GLY A 140 -19.35 16.07 10.50
CA GLY A 140 -18.94 14.67 10.56
C GLY A 140 -19.34 13.95 11.84
N ILE A 141 -19.11 12.65 11.85
CA ILE A 141 -19.28 11.79 13.01
C ILE A 141 -18.00 10.95 13.20
N SER A 142 -17.55 10.83 14.45
CA SER A 142 -16.39 10.00 14.81
C SER A 142 -16.86 8.63 15.26
N LEU A 143 -16.31 7.58 14.65
CA LEU A 143 -16.53 6.16 14.98
C LEU A 143 -15.20 5.52 15.38
N TRP A 144 -15.27 4.39 16.06
CA TRP A 144 -14.10 3.67 16.57
C TRP A 144 -14.01 2.27 16.03
N SER A 145 -12.79 1.78 15.81
CA SER A 145 -12.52 0.38 15.55
C SER A 145 -11.35 -0.11 16.38
N ASN A 146 -11.37 -1.40 16.71
CA ASN A 146 -10.24 -2.12 17.26
C ASN A 146 -9.93 -3.29 16.32
N ASP A 147 -8.90 -3.13 15.50
CA ASP A 147 -8.45 -4.12 14.52
C ASP A 147 -6.98 -4.43 14.76
N TYR A 148 -6.68 -4.84 15.99
CA TYR A 148 -5.34 -5.17 16.40
C TYR A 148 -4.88 -6.48 15.77
N ASP A 149 -3.90 -6.39 14.86
CA ASP A 149 -3.19 -7.53 14.30
C ASP A 149 -1.81 -7.67 14.98
N PRO A 150 -1.58 -8.72 15.80
CA PRO A 150 -0.29 -8.94 16.45
C PRO A 150 0.85 -9.20 15.46
N ASP A 151 0.55 -9.68 14.25
CA ASP A 151 1.53 -9.96 13.21
C ASP A 151 1.88 -8.69 12.40
N CYS A 152 1.01 -7.68 12.42
CA CYS A 152 1.18 -6.39 11.73
C CYS A 152 1.09 -5.18 12.69
N ASN A 153 1.80 -5.24 13.81
CA ASN A 153 1.66 -4.30 14.93
C ASN A 153 2.50 -3.00 14.82
N THR A 154 2.86 -2.56 13.62
CA THR A 154 3.70 -1.38 13.41
C THR A 154 2.96 -0.27 12.69
N LEU A 155 3.05 0.94 13.22
CA LEU A 155 2.49 2.16 12.67
C LEU A 155 3.61 3.15 12.36
N MET A 156 3.58 3.75 11.17
CA MET A 156 4.46 4.86 10.83
C MET A 156 3.78 6.18 11.18
N GLN A 157 4.33 6.89 12.17
CA GLN A 157 3.78 8.14 12.66
C GLN A 157 4.76 9.30 12.45
N TRP A 158 4.24 10.42 11.98
CA TRP A 158 4.99 11.67 11.92
C TRP A 158 5.04 12.32 13.31
N SER A 159 6.25 12.46 13.89
CA SER A 159 6.46 13.16 15.15
C SER A 159 7.87 13.75 15.23
N ASN A 160 8.00 14.96 15.79
CA ASN A 160 9.28 15.67 15.93
C ASN A 160 10.04 15.75 14.58
N ASP A 161 9.35 16.18 13.54
CA ASP A 161 9.87 16.38 12.18
C ASP A 161 10.47 15.12 11.51
N LYS A 162 10.07 13.93 11.98
CA LYS A 162 10.50 12.64 11.42
C LYS A 162 9.36 11.63 11.41
N LEU A 163 9.37 10.75 10.42
CA LEU A 163 8.59 9.51 10.47
C LEU A 163 9.28 8.54 11.43
N LYS A 164 8.51 8.00 12.37
CA LYS A 164 8.97 7.00 13.32
C LYS A 164 8.08 5.78 13.21
N CYS A 165 8.70 4.61 13.22
CA CYS A 165 8.00 3.35 13.43
C CYS A 165 7.70 3.21 14.93
N VAL A 166 6.42 3.12 15.26
CA VAL A 166 5.89 2.93 16.61
C VAL A 166 4.98 1.72 16.62
N GLN A 167 4.66 1.19 17.81
CA GLN A 167 3.72 0.08 17.93
C GLN A 167 2.29 0.56 17.69
N ASP A 168 1.56 -0.13 16.83
CA ASP A 168 0.14 0.12 16.59
C ASP A 168 -0.68 -0.38 17.77
N SER A 169 -1.63 0.43 18.24
CA SER A 169 -2.57 0.00 19.27
C SER A 169 -3.69 -0.89 18.72
N GLY A 170 -3.89 -0.90 17.40
CA GLY A 170 -5.07 -1.46 16.72
C GLY A 170 -6.30 -0.57 16.80
N VAL A 171 -6.25 0.52 17.58
CA VAL A 171 -7.34 1.48 17.71
C VAL A 171 -7.25 2.52 16.61
N SER A 172 -8.33 2.67 15.86
CA SER A 172 -8.48 3.71 14.85
C SER A 172 -9.70 4.57 15.13
N GLN A 173 -9.55 5.88 14.93
CA GLN A 173 -10.66 6.81 14.80
C GLN A 173 -11.02 6.93 13.32
N TRP A 174 -12.30 6.79 13.02
CA TRP A 174 -12.88 6.90 11.70
C TRP A 174 -13.84 8.07 11.66
N ILE A 175 -13.51 9.12 10.90
CA ILE A 175 -14.37 10.28 10.74
C ILE A 175 -15.10 10.17 9.41
N LEU A 176 -16.43 10.05 9.49
CA LEU A 176 -17.31 10.12 8.32
C LEU A 176 -17.77 11.56 8.16
N ALA A 177 -17.14 12.31 7.27
CA ALA A 177 -17.40 13.71 7.02
C ALA A 177 -18.25 13.91 5.76
N LYS A 178 -19.26 14.77 5.85
CA LYS A 178 -20.04 15.22 4.71
C LYS A 178 -19.41 16.48 4.14
N THR A 179 -19.15 16.47 2.84
CA THR A 179 -18.59 17.62 2.12
C THR A 179 -19.70 18.57 1.67
N ALA A 180 -19.34 19.82 1.38
CA ALA A 180 -20.25 20.83 0.81
C ALA A 180 -20.80 20.41 -0.57
N ALA A 181 -20.07 19.58 -1.29
CA ALA A 181 -20.50 18.98 -2.56
C ALA A 181 -21.49 17.81 -2.38
N GLY A 182 -21.80 17.41 -1.14
CA GLY A 182 -22.75 16.34 -0.84
C GLY A 182 -22.15 14.93 -0.79
N HIS A 183 -20.85 14.77 -1.07
CA HIS A 183 -20.15 13.49 -0.96
C HIS A 183 -19.77 13.15 0.48
N TRP A 184 -19.65 11.86 0.77
CA TRP A 184 -19.04 11.35 1.98
C TRP A 184 -17.53 11.22 1.80
N LEU A 185 -16.78 11.70 2.79
CA LEU A 185 -15.35 11.56 2.92
C LEU A 185 -15.03 10.82 4.22
N VAL A 186 -14.15 9.84 4.15
CA VAL A 186 -13.70 9.04 5.29
C VAL A 186 -12.26 9.38 5.62
N LEU A 187 -12.02 9.80 6.86
CA LEU A 187 -10.69 10.05 7.39
C LEU A 187 -10.39 9.01 8.47
N LYS A 188 -9.28 8.28 8.32
CA LYS A 188 -8.78 7.34 9.32
C LYS A 188 -7.61 7.98 10.06
N GLU A 189 -7.59 7.85 11.37
CA GLU A 189 -6.42 8.11 12.21
C GLU A 189 -6.12 6.87 13.05
N GLN A 190 -4.88 6.39 13.00
CA GLN A 190 -4.41 5.27 13.80
C GLN A 190 -3.60 5.79 14.98
N TYR A 191 -3.73 5.12 16.12
CA TYR A 191 -3.07 5.56 17.34
C TYR A 191 -2.01 4.57 17.81
N PRO A 192 -0.85 5.06 18.28
CA PRO A 192 0.16 4.19 18.84
C PRO A 192 -0.28 3.61 20.19
N GLY A 193 0.26 2.45 20.54
CA GLY A 193 0.10 1.85 21.86
C GLY A 193 1.03 0.67 22.08
N ASP A 194 1.13 0.18 23.31
CA ASP A 194 2.06 -0.91 23.64
C ASP A 194 1.68 -2.28 23.03
N PHE A 195 2.64 -3.17 22.82
CA PHE A 195 2.36 -4.53 22.36
C PHE A 195 1.54 -5.36 23.37
N SER A 196 0.50 -6.06 22.93
CA SER A 196 -0.28 -7.00 23.77
C SER A 196 -1.08 -8.01 22.95
N TYR A 197 -1.14 -9.28 23.37
CA TYR A 197 -1.90 -10.35 22.70
C TYR A 197 -3.41 -10.38 23.01
N GLY A 198 -3.90 -9.50 23.88
CA GLY A 198 -5.29 -9.51 24.35
C GLY A 198 -5.85 -8.11 24.62
N ARG A 199 -5.45 -7.13 23.80
CA ARG A 199 -5.79 -5.73 24.05
C ARG A 199 -7.28 -5.45 23.79
N VAL A 200 -7.95 -4.99 24.83
CA VAL A 200 -9.22 -4.28 24.70
C VAL A 200 -8.90 -2.86 24.24
N GLY A 201 -9.39 -2.45 23.07
CA GLY A 201 -9.20 -1.11 22.53
C GLY A 201 -9.73 -0.05 23.50
N GLN A 202 -8.91 0.98 23.75
CA GLN A 202 -9.28 2.14 24.55
C GLN A 202 -9.20 3.38 23.68
N MET A 203 -10.20 4.26 23.79
CA MET A 203 -10.16 5.54 23.11
C MET A 203 -8.98 6.36 23.66
N PRO A 204 -8.16 6.96 22.78
CA PRO A 204 -7.16 7.94 23.19
C PRO A 204 -7.79 9.10 23.97
N ALA A 205 -6.94 9.81 24.71
CA ALA A 205 -7.36 11.02 25.40
C ALA A 205 -7.91 12.07 24.39
N PRO A 206 -8.92 12.87 24.77
CA PRO A 206 -9.60 13.82 23.87
C PRO A 206 -8.67 14.80 23.12
N ASP A 207 -7.56 15.19 23.75
CA ASP A 207 -6.55 16.11 23.20
C ASP A 207 -5.68 15.47 22.10
N LYS A 208 -5.70 14.14 21.99
CA LYS A 208 -4.99 13.39 20.95
C LYS A 208 -5.86 13.07 19.74
N LEU A 209 -7.17 13.28 19.84
CA LEU A 209 -8.12 12.94 18.79
C LEU A 209 -7.88 13.80 17.53
N LEU A 210 -8.10 13.21 16.36
CA LEU A 210 -8.16 13.97 15.13
C LEU A 210 -9.40 14.87 15.18
N GLN A 211 -9.17 16.18 15.15
CA GLN A 211 -10.19 17.23 15.11
C GLN A 211 -10.05 17.98 13.77
N PRO A 212 -10.77 17.56 12.72
CA PRO A 212 -10.62 18.13 11.39
C PRO A 212 -11.17 19.57 11.35
N GLN A 213 -10.52 20.41 10.57
CA GLN A 213 -11.01 21.75 10.25
C GLN A 213 -11.85 21.71 8.96
N GLN A 214 -12.63 22.76 8.73
CA GLN A 214 -13.59 22.83 7.62
C GLN A 214 -12.93 22.76 6.24
N GLN A 215 -11.75 23.35 6.06
CA GLN A 215 -11.03 23.25 4.80
C GLN A 215 -10.02 22.11 4.90
N LEU A 216 -10.15 21.13 4.02
CA LEU A 216 -9.25 20.00 3.91
C LEU A 216 -8.67 19.96 2.50
N ALA A 217 -7.34 20.00 2.39
CA ALA A 217 -6.63 19.62 1.18
C ALA A 217 -6.01 18.23 1.37
N ILE A 218 -6.37 17.27 0.51
CA ILE A 218 -5.68 15.99 0.45
C ILE A 218 -4.50 16.15 -0.51
N ALA A 219 -3.29 15.89 -0.01
CA ALA A 219 -2.07 15.95 -0.80
C ALA A 219 -1.78 14.58 -1.42
N PHE A 220 -1.79 14.51 -2.75
CA PHE A 220 -1.49 13.33 -3.53
C PHE A 220 -0.10 13.41 -4.17
N ALA A 221 0.51 12.25 -4.34
CA ALA A 221 1.68 12.11 -5.19
C ALA A 221 1.28 12.42 -6.65
N PRO A 222 2.01 13.32 -7.37
CA PRO A 222 1.58 13.83 -8.67
C PRO A 222 1.27 12.74 -9.71
N GLY A 223 0.14 12.87 -10.42
CA GLY A 223 -0.33 11.89 -11.40
C GLY A 223 -0.76 10.55 -10.79
N THR A 224 -0.97 10.45 -9.48
CA THR A 224 -1.45 9.24 -8.80
C THR A 224 -2.65 9.55 -7.89
N ASN A 225 -3.27 8.52 -7.33
CA ASN A 225 -4.24 8.63 -6.24
C ASN A 225 -3.63 8.28 -4.87
N LEU A 226 -2.30 8.22 -4.78
CA LEU A 226 -1.61 7.89 -3.54
C LEU A 226 -1.49 9.13 -2.65
N GLN A 227 -2.14 9.08 -1.48
CA GLN A 227 -2.09 10.16 -0.51
C GLN A 227 -0.73 10.20 0.21
N LEU A 228 -0.18 11.42 0.34
CA LEU A 228 1.03 11.74 1.11
C LEU A 228 0.72 12.54 2.38
N GLY A 229 -0.42 13.22 2.44
CA GLY A 229 -0.77 14.08 3.57
C GLY A 229 -2.19 14.61 3.55
N ARG A 230 -2.53 15.31 4.63
CA ARG A 230 -3.78 16.07 4.82
C ARG A 230 -3.39 17.44 5.35
N ARG A 231 -3.93 18.50 4.74
CA ARG A 231 -3.75 19.88 5.18
C ARG A 231 -5.10 20.40 5.66
N PHE A 232 -5.19 20.74 6.93
CA PHE A 232 -6.38 21.33 7.52
C PHE A 232 -6.20 22.84 7.67
N ASP A 233 -7.24 23.60 7.32
CA ASP A 233 -7.31 25.04 7.54
C ASP A 233 -8.74 25.49 7.89
N GLY A 234 -8.86 26.71 8.41
CA GLY A 234 -10.11 27.36 8.74
C GLY A 234 -10.66 26.99 10.13
N ALA A 235 -11.97 27.16 10.28
CA ALA A 235 -12.65 26.88 11.55
C ALA A 235 -12.73 25.37 11.80
N PRO A 236 -12.83 24.92 13.07
CA PRO A 236 -13.14 23.54 13.40
C PRO A 236 -14.41 23.06 12.69
N MET A 237 -14.37 21.87 12.10
CA MET A 237 -15.56 21.25 11.52
C MET A 237 -16.49 20.78 12.67
N PRO A 238 -17.81 20.99 12.57
CA PRO A 238 -18.76 20.35 13.48
C PRO A 238 -18.61 18.82 13.44
N LEU A 239 -18.09 18.25 14.52
CA LEU A 239 -17.86 16.81 14.67
C LEU A 239 -18.70 16.30 15.84
N VAL A 240 -19.46 15.22 15.60
CA VAL A 240 -20.14 14.49 16.66
C VAL A 240 -19.26 13.33 17.09
N ASP A 241 -18.66 13.46 18.27
CA ASP A 241 -17.89 12.41 18.89
C ASP A 241 -18.82 11.35 19.45
N THR A 242 -18.69 10.10 18.98
CA THR A 242 -19.50 8.98 19.47
C THR A 242 -18.64 7.97 20.23
N PRO A 243 -19.22 7.26 21.21
CA PRO A 243 -18.59 6.10 21.82
C PRO A 243 -18.76 4.83 20.96
N TYR A 244 -19.21 4.95 19.70
CA TYR A 244 -19.61 3.82 18.87
C TYR A 244 -18.39 3.04 18.36
N TRP A 245 -18.28 1.79 18.77
CA TRP A 245 -17.31 0.83 18.26
C TRP A 245 -17.95 0.01 17.14
N MET A 246 -17.39 0.11 15.94
CA MET A 246 -17.82 -0.66 14.78
C MET A 246 -17.55 -2.15 14.98
N SER A 247 -18.46 -2.97 14.48
CA SER A 247 -18.20 -4.41 14.36
C SER A 247 -17.15 -4.70 13.28
N ALA A 248 -16.56 -5.91 13.28
CA ALA A 248 -15.61 -6.32 12.25
C ALA A 248 -16.22 -6.24 10.82
N ASP A 249 -17.50 -6.60 10.67
CA ASP A 249 -18.20 -6.53 9.38
C ASP A 249 -18.42 -5.07 8.94
N GLU A 250 -18.75 -4.18 9.88
CA GLU A 250 -18.90 -2.75 9.61
C GLU A 250 -17.57 -2.11 9.23
N LEU A 251 -16.49 -2.44 9.95
CA LEU A 251 -15.14 -1.99 9.65
C LEU A 251 -14.72 -2.44 8.25
N LYS A 252 -14.83 -3.75 7.97
CA LYS A 252 -14.48 -4.31 6.66
C LYS A 252 -15.26 -3.62 5.54
N ARG A 253 -16.58 -3.43 5.72
CA ARG A 253 -17.41 -2.77 4.72
C ARG A 253 -17.07 -1.29 4.57
N LEU A 254 -16.69 -0.60 5.65
CA LEU A 254 -16.23 0.79 5.59
C LEU A 254 -14.91 0.90 4.85
N GLU A 255 -13.98 0.00 5.09
CA GLU A 255 -12.69 -0.06 4.39
C GLU A 255 -12.85 -0.28 2.89
N GLU A 256 -13.78 -1.15 2.49
CA GLU A 256 -14.17 -1.35 1.10
C GLU A 256 -14.75 -0.06 0.49
N ALA A 257 -15.67 0.60 1.18
CA ALA A 257 -16.39 1.80 0.73
C ALA A 257 -15.50 3.07 0.67
N ALA A 258 -14.55 3.18 1.59
CA ALA A 258 -13.59 4.29 1.67
C ALA A 258 -12.31 4.04 0.86
N HIS A 259 -12.21 2.85 0.25
CA HIS A 259 -11.10 2.43 -0.61
C HIS A 259 -9.73 2.50 0.08
N HIS A 260 -9.67 2.32 1.40
CA HIS A 260 -8.40 2.36 2.14
C HIS A 260 -7.46 1.20 1.75
N TRP A 261 -8.04 0.07 1.34
CA TRP A 261 -7.30 -1.15 0.96
C TRP A 261 -7.51 -1.59 -0.49
N ASN A 262 -8.65 -1.24 -1.08
CA ASN A 262 -8.96 -1.61 -2.45
C ASN A 262 -8.37 -0.57 -3.41
N PHE A 263 -7.20 -0.90 -3.96
CA PHE A 263 -6.44 -0.12 -4.96
C PHE A 263 -7.14 -0.09 -6.33
N LEU A 264 -8.38 0.38 -6.40
CA LEU A 264 -9.21 0.42 -7.60
C LEU A 264 -9.18 1.82 -8.23
N PRO A 265 -8.44 2.03 -9.34
CA PRO A 265 -8.63 3.24 -10.14
C PRO A 265 -9.99 3.21 -10.87
N PRO A 266 -10.62 4.37 -11.14
CA PRO A 266 -10.14 5.73 -10.90
C PRO A 266 -10.50 6.29 -9.50
N ASN A 267 -10.89 5.45 -8.54
CA ASN A 267 -11.45 5.93 -7.27
C ASN A 267 -10.38 6.58 -6.39
N ARG A 268 -10.79 7.62 -5.66
CA ARG A 268 -9.92 8.48 -4.85
C ARG A 268 -9.90 7.97 -3.42
N TYR A 269 -8.74 8.06 -2.78
CA TYR A 269 -8.58 7.64 -1.40
C TYR A 269 -9.53 8.44 -0.48
N GLY A 270 -10.37 7.73 0.28
CA GLY A 270 -11.25 8.33 1.28
C GLY A 270 -12.57 8.92 0.76
N VAL A 271 -12.76 9.12 -0.55
CA VAL A 271 -14.05 9.59 -1.10
C VAL A 271 -14.95 8.38 -1.37
N VAL A 272 -16.14 8.36 -0.75
CA VAL A 272 -17.10 7.27 -0.90
C VAL A 272 -17.89 7.44 -2.18
N ASN A 273 -17.96 6.38 -2.99
CA ASN A 273 -18.77 6.36 -4.21
C ASN A 273 -20.27 6.37 -3.91
N ASP A 274 -21.07 6.84 -4.87
CA ASP A 274 -22.53 6.95 -4.74
C ASP A 274 -23.22 5.61 -4.39
N GLN A 275 -22.65 4.48 -4.83
CA GLN A 275 -23.17 3.14 -4.54
C GLN A 275 -23.09 2.78 -3.04
N ASP A 276 -22.04 3.25 -2.36
CA ASP A 276 -21.80 2.98 -0.94
C ASP A 276 -22.30 4.10 -0.02
N ALA A 277 -22.60 5.28 -0.56
CA ALA A 277 -23.08 6.43 0.19
C ALA A 277 -24.35 6.12 1.02
N ALA A 278 -25.27 5.32 0.48
CA ALA A 278 -26.48 4.92 1.21
C ALA A 278 -26.17 3.98 2.38
N TRP A 279 -25.15 3.12 2.25
CA TRP A 279 -24.70 2.27 3.35
C TRP A 279 -23.98 3.09 4.43
N VAL A 280 -23.10 4.01 4.05
CA VAL A 280 -22.43 4.93 4.98
C VAL A 280 -23.45 5.75 5.76
N GLN A 281 -24.48 6.28 5.09
CA GLN A 281 -25.56 7.00 5.77
C GLN A 281 -26.28 6.14 6.83
N ARG A 282 -26.51 4.83 6.56
CA ARG A 282 -27.10 3.92 7.55
C ARG A 282 -26.17 3.65 8.73
N LEU A 283 -24.86 3.55 8.50
CA LEU A 283 -23.86 3.43 9.56
C LEU A 283 -23.87 4.68 10.44
N VAL A 284 -23.88 5.88 9.83
CA VAL A 284 -24.00 7.16 10.54
C VAL A 284 -25.29 7.19 11.38
N SER A 285 -26.44 6.83 10.81
CA SER A 285 -27.72 6.80 11.53
C SER A 285 -27.72 5.82 12.71
N ARG A 286 -26.99 4.71 12.61
CA ARG A 286 -26.87 3.72 13.69
C ARG A 286 -25.96 4.20 14.82
N ALA A 287 -24.89 4.90 14.47
CA ALA A 287 -23.94 5.45 15.42
C ALA A 287 -24.44 6.74 16.08
N HIS A 288 -25.35 7.46 15.42
CA HIS A 288 -25.95 8.66 16.00
C HIS A 288 -26.93 8.30 17.13
N PRO A 289 -26.76 8.85 18.34
CA PRO A 289 -27.70 8.65 19.43
C PRO A 289 -28.95 9.52 19.20
N ALA A 290 -29.85 9.09 18.30
CA ALA A 290 -31.18 9.66 18.19
C ALA A 290 -32.21 8.53 18.30
N GLY A 291 -32.57 8.18 19.54
CA GLY A 291 -33.69 7.27 19.83
C GLY A 291 -33.47 6.25 20.97
N ARG A 292 -32.94 6.65 22.12
CA ARG A 292 -33.35 6.11 23.42
C ARG A 292 -33.60 7.27 24.37
#